data_AF-A0A6I1NKU8-F1
#
_entry.id   AF-A0A6I1NKU8-F1
#
_cell.length_a   1.000
_cell.length_b   1.000
_cell.length_c   1.000
_cell.angle_alpha   90.00
_cell.angle_beta   90.00
_cell.angle_gamma   90.00
#
_symmetry.space_group_name_H-M   'P 1'
#
loop_
_entity.id
_entity.type
_entity.pdbx_description
1 polymer ?
#
loop_
_entity_poly.entity_id
_entity_poly.type
_entity_poly.pdbx_seq_one_letter_code
_entity_poly.pdbx_strand_id
1 'polypeptide(L)' 'MLRAAPDAPPESVPAELIQGLVGIAAGRIAHVFNGSCPDQVEGENVRDNECPACQILLRVDALN' A
#
# COMPACT_ATOMS: atom_id res chain seq x y z
N MET A 1 6.81 -19.37 37.00
CA MET A 1 6.19 -19.93 35.79
C MET A 1 5.84 -18.76 34.88
N LEU A 2 6.69 -18.45 33.91
CA LEU A 2 6.51 -17.34 32.97
C LEU A 2 5.40 -17.75 31.99
N ARG A 3 4.28 -17.01 31.97
CA ARG A 3 3.20 -17.25 31.00
C ARG A 3 3.75 -16.98 29.60
N ALA A 4 3.60 -17.95 28.70
CA ALA A 4 3.75 -17.72 27.28
C ALA A 4 2.78 -16.60 26.87
N ALA A 5 3.28 -15.59 26.15
CA ALA A 5 2.41 -14.59 25.54
C ALA A 5 1.50 -15.29 24.52
N PRO A 6 0.20 -15.00 24.51
CA PRO A 6 -0.71 -15.57 23.53
C PRO A 6 -0.32 -15.09 22.13
N ASP A 7 -0.52 -15.97 21.15
CA ASP A 7 -0.33 -15.77 19.73
C ASP A 7 -0.64 -14.34 19.25
N ALA A 8 0.25 -13.79 18.42
CA ALA A 8 0.13 -12.45 17.85
C ALA A 8 -1.24 -12.26 17.16
N PRO A 9 -1.87 -11.06 17.29
CA PRO A 9 -3.16 -10.78 16.67
C PRO A 9 -3.03 -10.80 15.13
N PRO A 10 -4.14 -11.03 14.39
CA PRO A 10 -4.12 -10.97 12.93
C PRO A 10 -3.54 -9.63 12.46
N GLU A 11 -2.49 -9.73 11.63
CA GLU A 11 -1.75 -8.70 10.89
C GLU A 11 -2.10 -7.24 11.19
N SER A 12 -1.45 -6.68 12.22
CA SER A 12 -1.28 -5.23 12.32
C SER A 12 -0.65 -4.69 11.03
N VAL A 13 -1.39 -3.84 10.30
CA VAL A 13 -0.87 -3.11 9.13
C VAL A 13 0.42 -2.39 9.53
N PRO A 14 1.56 -2.63 8.85
CA PRO A 14 2.81 -1.95 9.13
C PRO A 14 2.66 -0.42 9.13
N ALA A 15 3.24 0.25 10.12
CA ALA A 15 3.15 1.69 10.26
C ALA A 15 3.68 2.44 9.03
N GLU A 16 4.69 1.87 8.36
CA GLU A 16 5.28 2.38 7.12
C GLU A 16 4.27 2.40 5.97
N LEU A 17 3.38 1.40 5.88
CA LEU A 17 2.33 1.39 4.85
C LEU A 17 1.27 2.46 5.11
N ILE A 18 0.89 2.67 6.38
CA ILE A 18 -0.03 3.76 6.75
C ILE A 18 0.59 5.11 6.39
N GLN A 19 1.86 5.33 6.72
CA GLN A 19 2.57 6.57 6.35
C GLN A 19 2.65 6.74 4.83
N GLY A 20 2.86 5.65 4.08
CA GLY A 20 2.83 5.63 2.62
C GLY A 20 1.47 6.06 2.06
N LEU A 21 0.37 5.48 2.56
CA LEU A 21 -0.99 5.85 2.17
C LEU A 21 -1.29 7.33 2.45
N VAL A 22 -0.90 7.83 3.62
CA VAL A 22 -1.01 9.26 3.96
C VAL A 22 -0.15 10.13 3.03
N GLY A 23 1.02 9.64 2.61
CA GLY A 23 1.87 10.28 1.61
C GLY A 23 1.19 10.42 0.26
N ILE A 24 0.50 9.37 -0.20
CA ILE A 24 -0.27 9.36 -1.46
C ILE A 24 -1.45 10.33 -1.36
N ALA A 25 -2.27 10.21 -0.32
CA ALA A 25 -3.46 11.06 -0.13
C ALA A 25 -3.11 12.56 -0.01
N ALA A 26 -1.93 12.87 0.54
CA ALA A 26 -1.43 14.24 0.64
C ALA A 26 -0.73 14.75 -0.64
N GLY A 27 -0.63 13.94 -1.70
CA GLY A 27 0.09 14.29 -2.92
C GLY A 27 1.62 14.36 -2.79
N ARG A 28 2.19 13.88 -1.67
CA ARG A 28 3.64 13.81 -1.45
C ARG A 28 4.28 12.63 -2.19
N ILE A 29 3.51 11.56 -2.38
CA ILE A 29 3.88 10.42 -3.21
C ILE A 29 2.89 10.39 -4.36
N ALA A 30 3.32 10.89 -5.52
CA ALA A 30 2.45 10.99 -6.69
C ALA A 30 2.45 9.69 -7.50
N HIS A 31 1.34 9.43 -8.19
CA HIS A 31 1.35 8.55 -9.34
C HIS A 31 2.21 9.18 -10.44
N VAL A 32 3.07 8.38 -11.05
CA VAL A 32 3.92 8.82 -12.16
C VAL A 32 3.26 8.40 -13.47
N PHE A 33 2.94 9.37 -14.32
CA PHE A 33 2.40 9.13 -15.67
C PHE A 33 3.51 8.55 -16.59
N ASN A 34 3.13 7.68 -17.54
CA ASN A 34 3.97 6.84 -18.44
C ASN A 34 4.17 5.36 -18.05
N GLY A 35 3.46 4.86 -17.04
CA GLY A 35 3.19 3.42 -16.85
C GLY A 35 1.72 3.22 -16.52
N SER A 36 1.24 1.97 -16.42
CA SER A 36 -0.16 1.55 -16.24
C SER A 36 -0.77 1.94 -14.89
N CYS A 37 -0.60 3.19 -14.48
CA CYS A 37 -1.22 3.73 -13.29
C CYS A 37 -2.74 3.78 -13.44
N PRO A 38 -3.48 3.69 -12.34
CA PRO A 38 -4.93 3.82 -12.38
C PRO A 38 -5.29 5.20 -12.92
N ASP A 39 -6.04 5.23 -14.01
CA ASP A 39 -6.54 6.44 -14.64
C ASP A 39 -7.96 6.23 -15.20
N GLN A 40 -8.45 7.21 -15.97
CA GLN A 40 -9.80 7.15 -16.56
C GLN A 40 -9.93 6.14 -17.72
N VAL A 41 -8.81 5.67 -18.28
CA VAL A 41 -8.73 4.76 -19.42
C VAL A 41 -8.51 3.32 -18.96
N GLU A 42 -7.47 3.08 -18.16
CA GLU A 42 -7.08 1.76 -17.67
C GLU A 42 -7.94 1.32 -16.47
N GLY A 43 -8.46 2.26 -15.69
CA GLY A 43 -9.35 2.01 -14.55
C GLY A 43 -8.63 1.83 -13.21
N GLU A 44 -9.40 1.89 -12.12
CA GLU A 44 -8.90 1.96 -10.74
C GLU A 44 -8.14 0.72 -10.24
N ASN A 45 -8.35 -0.42 -10.91
CA ASN A 45 -7.76 -1.72 -10.54
C ASN A 45 -6.39 -1.96 -11.21
N VAL A 46 -6.00 -1.12 -12.17
CA VAL A 46 -4.70 -1.28 -12.83
C VAL A 46 -3.62 -0.62 -11.97
N ARG A 47 -2.54 -1.37 -11.74
CA ARG A 47 -1.39 -0.94 -10.94
C ARG A 47 -0.13 -1.09 -11.77
N ASP A 48 0.73 -0.09 -11.66
CA ASP A 48 2.05 -0.09 -12.29
C ASP A 48 3.12 -0.50 -11.27
N ASN A 49 3.90 -1.53 -11.58
CA ASN A 49 4.98 -2.03 -10.73
C ASN A 49 6.16 -1.07 -10.63
N GLU A 50 6.29 -0.12 -11.55
CA GLU A 50 7.36 0.90 -11.56
C GLU A 50 6.90 2.20 -10.88
N CYS A 51 5.61 2.39 -10.66
CA CYS A 51 5.07 3.59 -10.03
C CYS A 51 5.20 3.53 -8.49
N PRO A 52 5.84 4.54 -7.85
CA PRO A 52 6.04 4.55 -6.39
C PRO A 52 4.74 4.48 -5.57
N ALA A 53 3.68 5.18 -6.01
CA ALA A 53 2.38 5.12 -5.34
C ALA A 53 1.72 3.73 -5.50
N CYS A 54 1.75 3.17 -6.71
CA CYS A 54 1.19 1.85 -6.99
C CYS A 54 1.92 0.73 -6.23
N GLN A 55 3.25 0.81 -6.06
CA GLN A 55 4.00 -0.16 -5.25
C GLN A 55 3.55 -0.21 -3.79
N ILE A 56 3.17 0.93 -3.20
CA ILE A 56 2.63 0.99 -1.83
C ILE A 56 1.26 0.34 -1.79
N LEU A 57 0.39 0.68 -2.75
CA LEU A 57 -0.96 0.10 -2.85
C LEU A 57 -0.90 -1.42 -3.04
N LEU A 58 0.00 -1.93 -3.89
CA LEU A 58 0.22 -3.37 -4.08
C LEU A 58 0.65 -4.09 -2.79
N ARG A 59 1.46 -3.44 -1.95
CA ARG A 59 1.84 -4.00 -0.64
C ARG A 59 0.68 -4.03 0.35
N VAL A 60 -0.23 -3.06 0.27
CA VAL A 60 -1.45 -3.02 1.09
C VAL A 60 -2.45 -4.06 0.60
N ASP A 61 -2.63 -4.19 -0.71
CA ASP A 61 -3.50 -5.19 -1.33
C ASP A 61 -3.07 -6.62 -0.95
N ALA A 62 -1.76 -6.86 -0.77
CA ALA A 62 -1.23 -8.15 -0.33
C ALA A 62 -1.51 -8.52 1.14
N LEU A 63 -2.09 -7.59 1.94
CA LEU A 63 -2.51 -7.86 3.33
C LEU A 63 -3.95 -8.37 3.44
N ASN A 64 -4.67 -8.51 2.31
CA ASN A 64 -6.09 -8.85 2.24
C ASN A 64 -6.33 -10.11 1.41
#